data_AF-A0A452Y6T0-F1
#
_entry.id   AF-A0A452Y6T0-F1
#
_cell.length_a   1.000
_cell.length_b   1.000
_cell.length_c   1.000
_cell.angle_alpha   90.00
_cell.angle_beta   90.00
_cell.angle_gamma   90.00
#
_symmetry.space_group_name_H-M   'P 1'
#
loop_
_entity.id
_entity.type
_entity.pdbx_description
1 polymer ?
#
loop_
_entity_poly.entity_id
_entity_poly.type
_entity_poly.pdbx_seq_one_letter_code
_entity_poly.pdbx_strand_id
1 'polypeptide(L)' 'MMESGCEEVTLEAEVTNKGALALYGRLGFIRAKRLYRYYLNGVDAFRLKLLFPRPDLGLDPMMMLGDERDGQHMDSPYL' A
#
# COMPACT_ATOMS: atom_id res chain seq x y z
N MET A 1 -19.06 3.35 3.15
CA MET A 1 -17.98 2.44 3.61
C MET A 1 -16.82 3.25 4.16
N MET A 2 -16.08 4.02 3.35
CA MET A 2 -15.13 5.04 3.87
C MET A 2 -15.84 6.13 4.68
N GLU A 3 -16.95 6.67 4.16
CA GLU A 3 -17.79 7.67 4.84
C GLU A 3 -18.35 7.20 6.19
N SER A 4 -18.32 5.89 6.44
CA SER A 4 -18.76 5.27 7.69
C SER A 4 -17.61 5.08 8.69
N GLY A 5 -16.43 5.66 8.42
CA GLY A 5 -15.24 5.54 9.27
C GLY A 5 -14.44 4.24 9.06
N CYS A 6 -14.61 3.54 7.93
CA CYS A 6 -13.77 2.39 7.62
C CYS A 6 -12.34 2.86 7.32
N GLU A 7 -11.35 2.24 7.96
CA GLU A 7 -9.94 2.63 7.85
C GLU A 7 -9.13 1.74 6.91
N GLU A 8 -9.52 0.47 6.78
CA GLU A 8 -8.85 -0.48 5.91
C GLU A 8 -9.80 -1.57 5.41
N VAL A 9 -9.46 -2.12 4.25
CA VAL A 9 -10.05 -3.35 3.71
C VAL A 9 -8.99 -4.43 3.72
N THR A 10 -9.30 -5.58 4.31
CA THR A 10 -8.42 -6.75 4.33
C THR A 10 -9.07 -7.91 3.58
N LEU A 11 -8.26 -8.67 2.85
CA LEU A 11 -8.66 -9.95 2.25
C LEU A 11 -7.48 -10.92 2.16
N GLU A 12 -7.76 -12.18 1.89
CA GLU A 12 -6.75 -13.21 1.68
C GLU A 12 -6.83 -13.80 0.27
N ALA A 13 -5.67 -14.01 -0.36
CA ALA A 13 -5.56 -14.67 -1.66
C ALA A 13 -4.44 -15.72 -1.62
N GLU A 14 -4.66 -16.87 -2.26
CA GLU A 14 -3.63 -17.90 -2.42
C GLU A 14 -2.34 -17.33 -3.04
N VAL A 15 -1.18 -17.72 -2.52
CA VAL A 15 0.12 -17.26 -3.03
C VAL A 15 0.35 -17.65 -4.50
N THR A 16 -0.33 -18.69 -4.98
CA THR A 16 -0.29 -19.23 -6.34
C THR A 16 -1.25 -18.51 -7.29
N ASN A 17 -2.25 -17.78 -6.79
CA ASN A 17 -3.25 -17.11 -7.62
C ASN A 17 -2.72 -15.78 -8.19
N LYS A 18 -1.83 -15.87 -9.17
CA LYS A 18 -1.16 -14.72 -9.80
C LYS A 18 -2.15 -13.68 -10.35
N GLY A 19 -3.31 -14.12 -10.86
CA GLY A 19 -4.34 -13.23 -11.40
C GLY A 19 -4.96 -12.34 -10.32
N ALA A 20 -5.39 -12.94 -9.21
CA ALA A 20 -5.90 -12.19 -8.06
C ALA A 20 -4.85 -11.25 -7.47
N LEU A 21 -3.62 -11.74 -7.28
CA LEU A 21 -2.54 -10.92 -6.72
C LEU A 21 -2.21 -9.70 -7.60
N ALA A 22 -2.22 -9.86 -8.93
CA ALA A 22 -2.02 -8.74 -9.86
C ALA A 22 -3.20 -7.76 -9.86
N LEU A 23 -4.43 -8.28 -9.84
CA LEU A 23 -5.65 -7.46 -9.77
C LEU A 23 -5.65 -6.60 -8.51
N TYR A 24 -5.50 -7.22 -7.33
CA TYR A 24 -5.54 -6.50 -6.07
C TYR A 24 -4.36 -5.54 -5.90
N GLY A 25 -3.17 -5.90 -6.40
CA GLY A 25 -2.03 -4.98 -6.46
C GLY A 25 -2.34 -3.71 -7.26
N ARG A 26 -3.01 -3.84 -8.42
CA ARG A 26 -3.44 -2.68 -9.22
C ARG A 26 -4.53 -1.85 -8.55
N LEU A 27 -5.35 -2.46 -7.71
CA LEU A 27 -6.34 -1.76 -6.88
C LEU A 27 -5.74 -1.09 -5.63
N GLY A 28 -4.41 -1.15 -5.44
CA GLY A 28 -3.72 -0.49 -4.34
C GLY A 28 -3.56 -1.35 -3.08
N PHE A 29 -3.90 -2.64 -3.14
CA PHE A 29 -3.67 -3.53 -1.99
C PHE A 29 -2.19 -3.87 -1.85
N ILE A 30 -1.68 -3.82 -0.62
CA ILE A 30 -0.33 -4.23 -0.24
C ILE A 30 -0.33 -5.62 0.42
N ARG A 31 0.75 -6.38 0.24
CA ARG A 31 0.95 -7.67 0.93
C ARG A 31 1.40 -7.42 2.36
N ALA A 32 0.48 -7.48 3.31
CA ALA A 32 0.76 -7.20 4.72
C ALA A 32 1.40 -8.39 5.44
N LYS A 33 0.98 -9.62 5.13
CA LYS A 33 1.48 -10.83 5.80
C LYS A 33 1.33 -12.08 4.92
N ARG A 34 2.27 -13.03 5.04
CA ARG A 34 2.08 -14.40 4.53
C ARG A 34 1.49 -15.28 5.64
N LEU A 35 0.42 -15.99 5.32
CA LEU A 35 -0.28 -16.93 6.19
C LEU A 35 0.05 -18.33 5.70
N TYR A 36 0.84 -19.06 6.48
CA TYR A 36 1.28 -20.41 6.12
C TYR A 36 0.13 -21.42 6.25
N ARG A 37 -0.07 -22.26 5.23
CA ARG A 37 -1.10 -23.30 5.16
C ARG A 37 -2.51 -22.79 5.53
N TYR A 38 -2.86 -21.61 4.99
CA TYR A 38 -4.12 -20.93 5.33
C TYR A 38 -5.35 -21.61 4.73
N TYR A 39 -5.24 -22.09 3.49
CA TYR A 39 -6.33 -22.80 2.83
C TYR A 39 -6.32 -24.29 3.18
N LEU A 40 -7.48 -24.94 3.09
CA LEU A 40 -7.66 -26.35 3.44
C LEU A 40 -6.79 -27.31 2.61
N ASN A 41 -6.43 -26.89 1.38
CA ASN A 41 -5.48 -27.60 0.50
C ASN A 41 -4.01 -27.48 0.97
N GLY A 42 -3.75 -26.79 2.08
CA GLY A 42 -2.41 -26.55 2.62
C GLY A 42 -1.63 -25.44 1.92
N VAL A 43 -2.25 -24.75 0.94
CA VAL A 43 -1.62 -23.64 0.23
C VAL A 43 -1.60 -22.40 1.13
N ASP A 44 -0.50 -21.67 1.09
CA ASP A 44 -0.34 -20.42 1.80
C ASP A 44 -1.24 -19.32 1.20
N ALA A 45 -1.55 -18.31 2.00
CA ALA A 45 -2.20 -17.09 1.53
C ALA A 45 -1.33 -15.86 1.77
N PHE A 46 -1.53 -14.82 0.97
CA PHE A 46 -1.19 -13.46 1.36
C PHE A 46 -2.41 -12.78 1.95
N ARG A 47 -2.24 -12.17 3.13
CA ARG A 47 -3.14 -11.13 3.62
C ARG A 47 -2.82 -9.84 2.88
N LEU A 48 -3.80 -9.33 2.16
CA LEU A 48 -3.75 -8.10 1.40
C LEU A 48 -4.53 -7.02 2.14
N LYS A 49 -3.99 -5.80 2.19
CA LYS A 49 -4.63 -4.64 2.82
C LYS A 49 -4.70 -3.46 1.87
N LEU A 50 -5.86 -2.80 1.80
CA LEU A 50 -6.02 -1.47 1.23
C LEU A 50 -6.29 -0.50 2.38
N LEU A 51 -5.42 0.49 2.55
CA LEU A 51 -5.56 1.50 3.59
C LEU A 51 -6.28 2.71 3.01
N PHE A 52 -7.28 3.23 3.72
CA PHE A 52 -7.95 4.44 3.33
C PHE A 52 -7.22 5.68 3.87
N PRO A 53 -7.19 6.80 3.12
CA PRO A 53 -6.64 8.05 3.60
C PRO A 53 -7.38 8.49 4.88
N ARG A 54 -6.62 8.93 5.87
CA ARG A 54 -7.14 9.49 7.12
C ARG A 54 -7.11 11.02 7.00
N PRO A 55 -8.25 11.69 6.76
CA PRO A 55 -8.29 13.13 6.59
C PRO A 55 -7.91 13.89 7.87
N ASP A 56 -8.02 13.25 9.04
CA ASP A 56 -7.71 13.80 10.36
C ASP A 56 -6.20 13.91 10.65
N LEU A 57 -5.36 13.14 9.97
CA LEU A 57 -3.91 13.15 10.17
C LEU A 57 -3.16 14.06 9.18
N GLY A 58 -3.85 14.70 8.23
CA GLY A 58 -3.23 15.52 7.19
C GLY A 58 -2.27 14.75 6.27
N LEU A 59 -2.36 13.41 6.27
CA LEU A 59 -1.53 12.54 5.44
C LEU A 59 -2.18 12.38 4.08
N ASP A 60 -2.09 13.42 3.26
CA ASP A 60 -2.47 13.35 1.86
C ASP A 60 -1.56 12.33 1.15
N PRO A 61 -2.09 11.37 0.38
CA PRO A 61 -1.29 10.37 -0.35
C PRO A 61 -0.22 10.98 -1.28
N MET A 62 -0.43 12.24 -1.70
CA MET A 62 0.53 13.01 -2.50
C MET A 62 1.84 13.32 -1.74
N MET A 63 1.81 13.38 -0.41
CA MET A 63 2.99 13.67 0.43
C MET A 63 3.93 12.48 0.58
N MET A 64 3.50 11.26 0.23
CA MET A 64 4.34 10.04 0.30
C MET A 64 5.12 9.77 -0.98
N LEU A 65 4.80 10.49 -2.07
CA LEU A 65 5.56 10.46 -3.32
C LEU A 65 6.47 11.71 -3.34
N GLY A 66 7.46 11.74 -2.45
CA GLY A 66 8.46 12.81 -2.40
C GLY A 66 9.19 12.94 -3.74
N ASP A 67 8.96 14.06 -4.42
CA ASP A 67 9.65 14.54 -5.60
C ASP A 67 11.16 14.65 -5.29
N GLU A 68 12.01 13.88 -5.98
CA GLU A 68 13.48 14.01 -5.96
C GLU A 68 13.91 15.30 -6.69
N ARG A 69 13.43 16.45 -6.22
CA ARG A 69 13.84 17.76 -6.70
C ARG A 69 14.08 18.69 -5.51
N ASP A 70 15.14 18.39 -4.77
CA ASP A 70 15.86 19.43 -4.05
C ASP A 70 17.36 19.19 -4.17
N GLY A 71 18.05 20.14 -4.79
CA GLY A 71 19.48 20.04 -5.02
C GLY A 71 20.03 20.99 -6.07
N GLN A 72 19.60 22.27 -6.07
CA GLN A 72 20.39 23.38 -6.62
C GLN A 72 19.81 24.76 -6.28
N HIS A 73 20.08 25.22 -5.07
CA HIS A 73 20.21 26.64 -4.71
C HIS A 73 20.95 26.70 -3.37
N MET A 74 21.99 27.48 -3.09
CA MET A 74 22.88 28.35 -3.85
C MET A 74 23.97 28.72 -2.84
N ASP A 75 25.22 28.33 -3.05
CA ASP A 75 26.36 28.93 -2.34
C ASP A 75 27.38 29.36 -3.39
N SER A 76 27.35 30.65 -3.73
CA SER A 76 28.45 31.33 -4.42
C SER A 76 29.02 32.40 -3.49
N PRO A 77 30.17 32.15 -2.87
CA PRO A 77 31.13 33.19 -2.55
C PRO A 77 32.14 33.28 -3.71
N TYR A 78 32.57 34.50 -4.08
CA TYR A 78 33.52 34.85 -5.15
C TYR A 78 32.92 35.10 -6.55
N LEU A 79 32.31 36.27 -6.79
CA LEU A 79 32.95 37.49 -7.34
C LEU A 79 31.91 38.63 -7.41
#